data_AF-A0A1B7KRA5-F1
#
_entry.id   AF-A0A1B7KRA5-F1
#
_cell.length_a   1.000
_cell.length_b   1.000
_cell.length_c   1.000
_cell.angle_alpha   90.00
_cell.angle_beta   90.00
_cell.angle_gamma   90.00
#
_symmetry.space_group_name_H-M   'P 1'
#
loop_
_entity.id
_entity.type
_entity.pdbx_description
1 polymer ?
#
loop_
_entity_poly.entity_id
_entity_poly.type
_entity_poly.pdbx_seq_one_letter_code
_entity_poly.pdbx_strand_id
1 'polypeptide(L)'
;MENLKNNLSSENLGNLSSLDGIPSVDVNLNQSQVAHSGNSDVNVHINIQVDVKPIALAILYSLLAKNQLSNEEFELALRKLEKYKSK
;
A
#
# COMPACT_ATOMS: atom_id res chain seq x y z
N MET A 1 -56.20 -1.75 -38.47
CA MET A 1 -56.49 -2.37 -37.16
C MET A 1 -55.44 -3.42 -36.90
N GLU A 2 -55.02 -3.49 -35.64
CA GLU A 2 -54.29 -4.59 -34.99
C GLU A 2 -52.84 -4.85 -35.45
N ASN A 3 -51.85 -4.61 -34.58
CA ASN A 3 -51.49 -5.43 -33.41
C ASN A 3 -51.22 -6.88 -33.88
N LEU A 4 -50.03 -7.44 -33.70
CA LEU A 4 -49.55 -7.86 -32.39
C LEU A 4 -48.06 -8.17 -32.50
N LYS A 5 -47.27 -7.52 -31.64
CA LYS A 5 -46.14 -8.23 -31.03
C LYS A 5 -46.73 -9.46 -30.35
N ASN A 6 -46.11 -10.63 -30.50
CA ASN A 6 -45.70 -11.40 -29.33
C ASN A 6 -44.88 -12.65 -29.70
N ASN A 7 -43.73 -12.68 -29.04
CA ASN A 7 -43.08 -13.84 -28.44
C ASN A 7 -42.68 -15.00 -29.35
N LEU A 8 -41.38 -15.07 -29.65
CA LEU A 8 -40.64 -16.33 -29.51
C LEU A 8 -39.27 -16.06 -28.88
N SER A 9 -39.03 -16.84 -27.83
CA SER A 9 -37.92 -16.85 -26.88
C SER A 9 -36.57 -17.21 -27.52
N SER A 10 -35.51 -16.79 -26.81
CA SER A 10 -34.08 -16.81 -27.13
C SER A 10 -33.41 -18.19 -27.28
N GLU A 11 -34.12 -19.23 -27.70
CA GLU A 11 -33.59 -20.61 -27.66
C GLU A 11 -32.94 -21.13 -28.93
N ASN A 12 -32.79 -20.34 -30.01
CA ASN A 12 -32.40 -20.92 -31.29
C ASN A 12 -31.34 -20.15 -32.09
N LEU A 13 -30.17 -19.90 -31.48
CA LEU A 13 -29.00 -19.38 -32.20
C LEU A 13 -27.76 -20.27 -32.01
N GLY A 14 -27.97 -21.58 -31.90
CA GLY A 14 -26.92 -22.56 -32.10
C GLY A 14 -26.80 -22.88 -33.59
N ASN A 15 -25.73 -22.39 -34.21
CA ASN A 15 -25.20 -22.79 -35.52
C ASN A 15 -25.63 -21.96 -36.76
N LEU A 16 -24.91 -20.85 -36.98
CA LEU A 16 -24.87 -20.13 -38.26
C LEU A 16 -23.42 -20.03 -38.78
N SER A 17 -22.69 -21.15 -38.74
CA SER A 17 -21.27 -21.22 -39.16
C SER A 17 -21.08 -21.56 -40.64
N SER A 18 -22.12 -21.47 -41.49
CA SER A 18 -22.05 -22.02 -42.86
C SER A 18 -22.67 -21.15 -43.95
N LEU A 19 -23.01 -19.89 -43.70
CA LEU A 19 -23.60 -19.02 -44.73
C LEU A 19 -22.59 -17.96 -45.20
N ASP A 20 -22.01 -18.21 -46.38
CA ASP A 20 -21.09 -17.33 -47.09
C ASP A 20 -21.81 -16.01 -47.43
N GLY A 21 -21.38 -14.90 -46.79
CA GLY A 21 -21.87 -13.55 -47.07
C GLY A 21 -22.51 -12.76 -45.93
N ILE A 22 -22.60 -13.29 -44.70
CA ILE A 22 -22.99 -12.47 -43.53
C ILE A 22 -21.73 -11.95 -42.83
N PRO A 23 -21.56 -10.64 -42.62
CA PRO A 23 -20.44 -10.13 -41.83
C PRO A 23 -20.53 -10.75 -40.44
N SER A 24 -19.51 -11.53 -40.07
CA SER A 24 -19.37 -12.15 -38.76
C SER A 24 -19.52 -11.05 -37.70
N VAL A 25 -20.67 -11.02 -37.03
CA VAL A 25 -20.85 -10.19 -35.85
C VAL A 25 -20.01 -10.86 -34.77
N ASP A 26 -18.77 -10.40 -34.64
CA ASP A 26 -17.90 -10.75 -33.53
C ASP A 26 -18.58 -10.31 -32.25
N VAL A 27 -19.29 -11.25 -31.62
CA VAL A 27 -19.77 -11.10 -30.26
C VAL A 27 -18.54 -11.22 -29.38
N ASN A 28 -17.80 -10.12 -29.29
CA ASN A 28 -16.65 -9.99 -28.41
C ASN A 28 -17.18 -9.98 -26.97
N LEU A 29 -17.43 -11.18 -26.44
CA LEU A 29 -17.61 -11.42 -25.03
C LEU A 29 -16.31 -10.99 -24.37
N ASN A 30 -16.29 -9.76 -23.85
CA ASN A 30 -15.21 -9.19 -23.05
C ASN A 30 -15.06 -10.01 -21.75
N GLN A 31 -14.49 -11.20 -21.85
CA GLN A 31 -14.02 -11.97 -20.71
C GLN A 31 -12.69 -11.39 -20.27
N SER A 32 -12.74 -10.20 -19.67
CA SER A 32 -11.59 -9.61 -18.99
C SER A 32 -11.37 -10.40 -17.69
N GLN A 33 -10.65 -11.52 -17.79
CA GLN A 33 -10.21 -12.27 -16.62
C GLN A 33 -8.87 -11.68 -16.15
N VAL A 34 -8.94 -10.71 -15.25
CA VAL A 34 -7.75 -10.21 -14.54
C VAL A 34 -7.40 -11.25 -13.47
N ALA A 35 -6.75 -12.34 -13.90
CA ALA A 35 -6.47 -13.45 -13.01
C ALA A 35 -5.34 -13.13 -12.01
N HIS A 36 -4.36 -12.30 -12.37
CA HIS A 36 -3.20 -12.00 -11.53
C HIS A 36 -2.62 -10.62 -11.87
N SER A 37 -3.05 -9.55 -11.18
CA SER A 37 -2.27 -8.31 -11.16
C SER A 37 -1.16 -8.47 -10.10
N GLY A 38 0.07 -8.72 -10.55
CA GLY A 38 1.23 -9.08 -9.72
C GLY A 38 1.79 -7.97 -8.81
N ASN A 39 0.94 -7.29 -8.03
CA ASN A 39 1.35 -6.34 -6.99
C ASN A 39 0.93 -6.79 -5.57
N SER A 40 0.36 -7.98 -5.42
CA SER A 40 -0.21 -8.47 -4.15
C SER A 40 0.84 -8.93 -3.12
N ASP A 41 2.13 -8.94 -3.45
CA ASP A 41 3.22 -9.38 -2.56
C ASP A 41 4.31 -8.32 -2.37
N VAL A 42 3.88 -7.10 -2.06
CA VAL A 42 4.79 -6.01 -1.69
C VAL A 42 4.98 -6.02 -0.17
N ASN A 43 6.05 -6.69 0.28
CA ASN A 43 6.50 -6.66 1.67
C ASN A 43 7.41 -5.44 1.89
N VAL A 44 6.84 -4.32 2.35
CA VAL A 44 7.62 -3.12 2.69
C VAL A 44 8.15 -3.26 4.11
N HIS A 45 9.43 -3.60 4.26
CA HIS A 45 10.13 -3.52 5.54
C HIS A 45 10.59 -2.08 5.78
N ILE A 46 9.90 -1.37 6.69
CA ILE A 46 10.26 -0.02 7.10
C ILE A 46 11.11 -0.13 8.38
N ASN A 47 12.41 0.12 8.25
CA ASN A 47 13.30 0.23 9.41
C ASN A 47 13.37 1.69 9.86
N ILE A 48 12.74 2.00 11.00
CA ILE A 48 12.75 3.35 11.58
C ILE A 48 13.83 3.39 12.66
N GLN A 49 14.90 4.14 12.41
CA GLN A 49 15.95 4.39 13.39
C GLN A 49 15.77 5.79 13.97
N VAL A 50 15.55 5.88 15.28
CA VAL A 50 15.43 7.17 16.00
C VAL A 50 16.70 7.39 16.81
N ASP A 51 17.50 8.40 16.44
CA ASP A 51 18.63 8.84 17.26
C ASP A 51 18.13 9.75 18.40
N VAL A 52 18.22 9.25 19.62
CA VAL A 52 17.80 9.96 20.85
C VAL A 52 18.93 10.78 21.49
N LYS A 53 20.15 10.74 20.94
CA LYS A 53 21.30 11.45 21.53
C LYS A 53 21.13 12.97 21.51
N PRO A 54 20.68 13.62 20.42
CA PRO A 54 20.52 15.07 20.39
C PRO A 54 19.54 15.60 21.45
N ILE A 55 18.41 14.91 21.64
CA ILE A 55 17.41 15.32 22.63
C ILE A 55 17.93 15.12 24.07
N ALA A 56 18.67 14.03 24.33
CA ALA A 56 19.27 13.79 25.63
C ALA A 56 20.29 14.88 25.99
N LEU A 57 21.16 15.28 25.04
CA LEU A 57 22.10 16.37 25.25
C LEU A 57 21.40 17.70 25.54
N ALA A 58 20.36 18.04 24.78
CA ALA A 58 19.58 19.27 25.00
C ALA A 58 18.99 19.33 26.41
N ILE A 59 18.49 18.21 26.94
CA ILE A 59 17.98 18.11 28.31
C ILE A 59 19.10 18.34 29.32
N LEU A 60 20.25 17.66 29.17
CA LEU A 60 21.38 17.81 30.11
C LEU A 60 21.88 19.26 30.17
N TYR A 61 22.04 19.92 29.02
CA TYR A 61 22.42 21.33 28.98
C TYR A 61 21.36 22.26 29.58
N SER A 62 20.07 21.97 29.36
CA SER A 62 18.96 22.74 29.96
C SER A 62 18.99 22.66 31.49
N LEU A 63 19.27 21.48 32.05
CA LEU A 63 19.40 21.28 33.49
C LEU A 63 20.64 21.98 34.08
N LEU A 64 21.78 21.89 33.39
CA LEU A 64 23.01 22.57 33.78
C LEU A 64 22.82 24.10 33.78
N ALA A 65 22.23 24.66 32.71
CA ALA A 65 21.97 26.10 32.60
C ALA A 65 21.02 26.63 33.68
N LYS A 66 20.12 25.77 34.20
CA LYS A 66 19.20 26.10 35.29
C LYS A 66 19.81 25.87 36.68
N ASN A 67 21.11 25.52 36.77
CA ASN A 67 21.78 25.12 38.00
C ASN A 67 21.07 23.97 38.74
N GLN A 68 20.33 23.12 38.01
CA GLN A 68 19.64 21.95 38.58
C GLN A 68 20.53 20.71 38.61
N LEU A 69 21.78 20.86 38.19
CA LEU A 69 22.74 19.78 37.99
C LEU A 69 24.15 20.36 38.12
N SER A 70 25.01 19.71 38.91
CA SER A 70 26.40 20.15 39.08
C SER A 70 27.26 19.79 37.87
N ASN A 71 28.42 20.43 37.70
CA ASN A 71 29.34 20.07 36.61
C ASN A 71 29.80 18.60 36.72
N GLU A 72 30.00 18.08 37.94
CA GLU A 72 30.40 16.68 38.16
C GLU A 72 29.27 15.71 37.78
N GLU A 73 28.03 16.05 38.11
CA GLU A 73 26.85 15.28 37.72
C GLU A 73 26.64 15.30 36.20
N PHE A 74 26.93 16.43 35.55
CA PHE A 74 26.82 16.61 34.10
C PHE A 74 27.78 15.70 33.36
N GLU A 75 29.05 15.75 33.75
CA GLU A 75 30.10 14.90 33.16
C GLU A 75 29.83 13.41 33.39
N LEU A 76 29.29 13.05 34.56
CA LEU A 76 28.86 11.67 34.81
C LEU A 76 27.70 11.26 33.90
N ALA A 77 26.71 12.12 33.69
CA ALA A 77 25.57 11.85 32.83
C ALA A 77 25.99 11.74 31.34
N LEU A 78 26.86 12.62 30.87
CA LEU A 78 27.47 12.55 29.53
C LEU A 78 28.18 11.23 29.29
N ARG A 79 29.03 10.80 30.24
CA ARG A 79 29.72 9.50 30.15
C ARG A 79 28.76 8.32 30.11
N LYS A 80 27.61 8.40 30.79
CA LYS A 80 26.58 7.36 30.74
C LYS A 80 25.84 7.37 29.40
N LEU A 81 25.53 8.56 28.87
CA LEU A 81 24.92 8.74 27.56
C LEU A 81 25.80 8.21 26.43
N GLU A 82 27.11 8.46 26.46
CA GLU A 82 28.06 7.92 25.47
C GLU A 82 28.19 6.39 25.53
N LYS A 83 28.02 5.82 26.72
CA LYS A 83 28.00 4.36 26.90
C LYS A 83 26.67 3.73 26.51
N TYR A 84 25.61 4.53 26.36
CA TYR A 84 24.32 4.07 25.89
C TYR A 84 24.41 3.80 24.39
N LYS A 85 24.65 2.54 24.03
CA LYS A 85 24.52 2.07 22.66
C LYS A 85 23.09 1.59 22.43
N SER A 86 22.46 2.10 21.37
CA SER A 86 21.28 1.48 20.78
C SER A 86 21.59 0.00 20.52
N LYS A 87 20.78 -0.89 21.10
CA LYS A 87 20.92 -2.33 20.95
C LYS A 87 20.27 -2.78 19.65
#